data_AF-A0A7K4F5D5-F1
#
_entry.id   AF-A0A7K4F5D5-F1
#
_cell.length_a   1.000
_cell.length_b   1.000
_cell.length_c   1.000
_cell.angle_alpha   90.00
_cell.angle_beta   90.00
_cell.angle_gamma   90.00
#
_symmetry.space_group_name_H-M   'P 1'
#
loop_
_entity.id
_entity.type
_entity.pdbx_description
1 polymer ?
#
loop_
_entity_poly.entity_id
_entity_poly.type
_entity_poly.pdbx_seq_one_letter_code
_entity_poly.pdbx_strand_id
1 'polypeptide(L)' 'MKIWIDILTPKQLLFSEPIIEKLGKKLNILCTSRDYE' A
#
# COMPACT_ATOMS: atom_id res chain seq x y z
N MET A 1 13.35 5.25 -7.63
CA MET A 1 12.94 3.85 -7.40
C MET A 1 11.43 3.79 -7.38
N LYS A 2 10.81 2.84 -8.09
CA LYS A 2 9.34 2.65 -8.09
C LYS A 2 9.03 1.45 -7.19
N ILE A 3 8.05 1.59 -6.29
CA ILE A 3 7.63 0.53 -5.39
C ILE A 3 6.17 0.17 -5.72
N TRP A 4 5.89 -1.12 -5.84
CA TRP A 4 4.54 -1.64 -5.99
C TRP A 4 4.17 -2.44 -4.73
N ILE A 5 3.06 -2.08 -4.10
CA ILE A 5 2.50 -2.76 -2.92
C ILE A 5 1.14 -3.35 -3.32
N ASP A 6 1.03 -4.67 -3.20
CA ASP A 6 -0.21 -5.41 -3.47
C ASP A 6 -0.87 -5.86 -2.17
N ILE A 7 -2.10 -5.40 -1.94
CA ILE A 7 -2.87 -5.63 -0.73
C ILE A 7 -3.92 -6.69 -1.00
N LEU A 8 -3.68 -7.89 -0.46
CA LEU A 8 -4.44 -9.12 -0.71
C LEU A 8 -5.40 -9.49 0.42
N THR A 9 -5.49 -8.70 1.49
CA THR A 9 -6.46 -8.88 2.58
C THR A 9 -6.75 -7.54 3.26
N PRO A 10 -7.93 -7.35 3.88
CA PRO A 10 -8.21 -6.15 4.66
C PRO A 10 -7.21 -5.90 5.79
N LYS A 11 -6.68 -6.96 6.41
CA LYS A 11 -5.70 -6.86 7.49
C LYS A 11 -4.36 -6.30 7.01
N GLN A 12 -3.94 -6.63 5.79
CA GLN A 12 -2.72 -6.06 5.20
C GLN A 12 -2.86 -4.57 4.95
N LEU A 13 -4.06 -4.09 4.58
CA LEU A 13 -4.32 -2.65 4.41
C LEU A 13 -3.96 -1.88 5.68
N LEU A 14 -4.50 -2.32 6.83
CA LEU A 14 -4.27 -1.72 8.15
C LEU A 14 -2.78 -1.61 8.52
N PHE A 15 -1.97 -2.62 8.16
CA PHE A 15 -0.52 -2.59 8.44
C PHE A 15 0.27 -1.80 7.40
N SER A 16 -0.21 -1.74 6.17
CA SER A 16 0.47 -1.10 5.05
C SER A 16 0.28 0.42 5.03
N GLU A 17 -0.85 0.94 5.53
CA GLU A 17 -1.16 2.38 5.57
C GLU A 17 -0.02 3.26 6.14
N PRO A 18 0.50 2.99 7.36
CA PRO A 18 1.57 3.81 7.92
C PRO A 18 2.91 3.67 7.17
N ILE A 19 3.10 2.56 6.45
CA ILE A 19 4.30 2.33 5.62
C ILE A 19 4.19 3.13 4.32
N ILE A 20 3.03 3.08 3.66
CA ILE A 20 2.72 3.82 2.44
C ILE A 20 2.82 5.32 2.71
N GLU A 21 2.27 5.82 3.83
CA GLU A 21 2.31 7.24 4.16
C GLU A 21 3.76 7.76 4.34
N LYS A 22 4.61 6.98 5.01
CA LYS A 22 6.02 7.36 5.24
C LYS A 22 6.84 7.28 3.95
N LEU A 23 6.65 6.23 3.14
CA LEU A 23 7.42 6.03 1.91
C LEU A 23 6.95 6.95 0.77
N GLY A 24 5.65 7.25 0.69
CA GLY A 24 5.04 8.08 -0.35
C GLY A 24 5.55 9.52 -0.35
N LYS A 25 6.10 10.00 0.77
CA LYS A 25 6.74 11.33 0.87
C LYS A 25 8.04 11.44 0.06
N LYS A 26 8.68 10.32 -0.28
CA LYS A 26 10.01 10.30 -0.92
C LYS A 26 10.06 9.51 -2.23
N LEU A 27 9.09 8.63 -2.47
CA LEU A 27 9.09 7.66 -3.56
C LEU A 27 7.74 7.63 -4.28
N ASN A 28 7.75 7.29 -5.56
CA ASN A 28 6.53 7.03 -6.32
C ASN A 28 6.07 5.60 -6.04
N ILE A 29 4.92 5.48 -5.37
CA ILE A 29 4.30 4.22 -4.96
C ILE A 29 3.03 4.02 -5.76
N LEU A 30 2.87 2.81 -6.30
CA LEU A 30 1.58 2.32 -6.80
C LEU A 30 1.07 1.27 -5.80
N CYS A 31 -0.16 1.44 -5.34
CA CYS A 31 -0.80 0.50 -4.43
C CYS A 31 -2.09 -0.03 -5.05
N THR A 32 -2.28 -1.34 -4.95
CA THR A 32 -3.49 -2.05 -5.39
C THR A 32 -4.10 -2.76 -4.19
N SER A 33 -5.43 -2.72 -4.09
CA SER A 33 -6.19 -3.48 -3.10
C SER A 33 -7.33 -4.20 -3.79
N ARG A 34 -7.69 -5.38 -3.26
CA ARG A 34 -8.91 -6.06 -3.69
C ARG A 34 -10.13 -5.44 -3.03
N ASP A 35 -11.20 -5.37 -3.80
CA ASP A 35 -12.53 -5.09 -3.29
C ASP A 35 -13.15 -6.40 -2.76
N TYR A 36 -13.75 -6.35 -1.57
CA TYR A 36 -14.27 -7.53 -0.84
C TYR A 36 -15.78 -7.41 -0.55
N GLU A 37 -16.52 -6.64 -1.36
CA GLU A 37 -18.00 -6.65 -1.33
C GLU A 37 -18.60 -8.05 -1.13
#